data_AF-A0A7L4J7S2-F1
#
_entry.id   AF-A0A7L4J7S2-F1
#
_cell.length_a   1.000
_cell.length_b   1.000
_cell.length_c   1.000
_cell.angle_alpha   90.00
_cell.angle_beta   90.00
_cell.angle_gamma   90.00
#
_symmetry.space_group_name_H-M   'P 1'
#
loop_
_entity.id
_entity.type
_entity.pdbx_description
1 polymer ?
#
loop_
_entity_poly.entity_id
_entity_poly.type
_entity_poly.pdbx_seq_one_letter_code
_entity_poly.pdbx_strand_id
1 'polypeptide(L)'
;LEILVTILNENDNSPVFAQPNLNRDVPEDTKVDTAVVAREEVSASDADLDTIYYELTTTVQDTDGYFAIRGVNNPEIYLQKALDYDKFNSTTLLLYARDRPVNSPDPTNTGTATITITIQQSDTRAPWFLPCTRLHNDSSVCISSPYSGRVNISEMSTDPLLLEPGPIYAVDPDYTIRDRIVYSIVGGNTDEVFSVDADTGNLTMNKIVTSPDSFLLQVMATQVNNIRKYSVATAEIKVISKSNFPPYFEKGVYNGTVFVGLPQRSFVYQAGDPSTPLVITAMDQDFPDV
;
A
#
# COMPACT_ATOMS: atom_id res chain seq x y z
N LEU A 1 -69.90 1.41 49.27
CA LEU A 1 -68.50 1.76 49.64
C LEU A 1 -67.69 1.56 48.39
N GLU A 2 -67.01 2.60 47.92
CA GLU A 2 -66.16 2.53 46.73
C GLU A 2 -64.71 2.45 47.21
N ILE A 3 -63.95 1.47 46.73
CA ILE A 3 -62.54 1.28 47.09
C ILE A 3 -61.72 1.61 45.86
N LEU A 4 -60.90 2.65 45.95
CA LEU A 4 -59.91 3.01 44.95
C LEU A 4 -58.58 2.35 45.32
N VAL A 5 -58.07 1.49 44.44
CA VAL A 5 -56.73 0.90 44.55
C VAL A 5 -55.86 1.49 43.45
N THR A 6 -54.77 2.15 43.83
CA THR A 6 -53.72 2.62 42.91
C THR A 6 -52.49 1.73 43.04
N ILE A 7 -52.04 1.20 41.91
CA ILE A 7 -50.78 0.46 41.80
C ILE A 7 -49.71 1.48 41.40
N LEU A 8 -48.62 1.53 42.16
CA LEU A 8 -47.46 2.38 41.86
C LEU A 8 -46.42 1.55 41.11
N ASN A 9 -45.78 2.18 40.14
CA ASN A 9 -44.65 1.60 39.42
C ASN A 9 -43.40 1.67 40.31
N GLU A 10 -42.71 0.54 40.45
CA GLU A 10 -41.41 0.44 41.14
C GLU A 10 -40.35 0.14 40.08
N ASN A 11 -39.12 0.62 40.27
CA ASN A 11 -38.02 0.41 39.32
C ASN A 11 -37.34 -0.94 39.58
N ASP A 12 -38.03 -2.04 39.24
CA ASP A 12 -37.62 -3.42 39.51
C ASP A 12 -37.21 -4.21 38.25
N ASN A 13 -37.24 -3.57 37.08
CA ASN A 13 -36.79 -4.14 35.82
C ASN A 13 -35.55 -3.41 35.28
N SER A 14 -34.74 -4.15 34.50
CA SER A 14 -33.58 -3.59 33.82
C SER A 14 -33.90 -3.29 32.36
N PRO A 15 -33.24 -2.28 31.75
CA PRO A 15 -33.30 -2.11 30.31
C PRO A 15 -32.78 -3.35 29.57
N VAL A 16 -33.51 -3.82 28.56
CA VAL A 16 -33.15 -5.00 27.76
C VAL A 16 -33.06 -4.64 26.28
N PHE A 17 -31.94 -5.01 25.65
CA PHE A 17 -31.78 -4.93 24.19
C PHE A 17 -32.41 -6.14 23.50
N ALA A 18 -33.12 -5.92 22.39
CA ALA A 18 -33.68 -7.01 21.59
C ALA A 18 -32.58 -7.92 21.01
N GLN A 19 -31.42 -7.36 20.66
CA GLN A 19 -30.23 -8.09 20.23
C GLN A 19 -29.02 -7.63 21.07
N PRO A 20 -28.54 -8.44 22.03
CA PRO A 20 -27.41 -8.07 22.87
C PRO A 20 -26.05 -8.20 22.18
N ASN A 21 -25.98 -8.86 21.02
CA ASN A 21 -24.77 -8.98 20.23
C ASN A 21 -25.08 -8.64 18.77
N LEU A 22 -24.32 -7.71 18.20
CA LEU A 22 -24.51 -7.24 16.83
C LEU A 22 -23.18 -7.21 16.08
N ASN A 23 -23.18 -7.67 14.83
CA ASN A 23 -22.04 -7.56 13.93
C ASN A 23 -22.36 -6.59 12.80
N ARG A 24 -21.43 -5.69 12.48
CA ARG A 24 -21.59 -4.69 11.43
C ARG A 24 -20.33 -4.56 10.61
N ASP A 25 -20.51 -4.72 9.30
CA ASP A 25 -19.47 -4.47 8.32
C ASP A 25 -19.57 -3.01 7.85
N VAL A 26 -18.45 -2.30 7.89
CA VAL A 26 -18.40 -0.87 7.56
C VAL A 26 -17.26 -0.63 6.56
N PRO A 27 -17.56 -0.19 5.33
CA PRO A 27 -16.54 0.20 4.36
C PRO A 27 -15.66 1.33 4.91
N GLU A 28 -14.35 1.28 4.71
CA GLU A 28 -13.43 2.31 5.20
C GLU A 28 -13.68 3.70 4.59
N ASP A 29 -14.27 3.76 3.39
CA ASP A 29 -14.60 5.00 2.70
C ASP A 29 -15.92 5.65 3.16
N THR A 30 -16.60 5.03 4.15
CA THR A 30 -17.80 5.54 4.80
C THR A 30 -17.58 6.97 5.27
N LYS A 31 -18.50 7.87 4.90
CA LYS A 31 -18.34 9.28 5.24
C LYS A 31 -18.58 9.51 6.72
N VAL A 32 -17.78 10.41 7.30
CA VAL A 32 -18.02 10.93 8.64
C VAL A 32 -19.45 11.46 8.72
N ASP A 33 -20.07 11.30 9.88
CA ASP A 33 -21.46 11.61 10.20
C ASP A 33 -22.51 10.63 9.64
N THR A 34 -22.07 9.55 8.98
CA THR A 34 -22.98 8.48 8.53
C THR A 34 -23.44 7.62 9.71
N ALA A 35 -24.75 7.31 9.76
CA ALA A 35 -25.30 6.34 10.70
C ALA A 35 -24.85 4.92 10.33
N VAL A 36 -24.18 4.24 11.26
CA VAL A 36 -23.59 2.90 11.09
C VAL A 36 -24.50 1.82 11.67
N VAL A 37 -25.16 2.12 12.80
CA VAL A 37 -26.16 1.24 13.42
C VAL A 37 -27.42 2.04 13.67
N ALA A 38 -28.53 1.60 13.07
CA ALA A 38 -29.79 2.31 13.14
C ALA A 38 -30.37 2.25 14.57
N ARG A 39 -31.09 3.30 14.96
CA ARG A 39 -31.66 3.46 16.29
C ARG A 39 -32.46 2.24 16.74
N GLU A 40 -33.25 1.67 15.84
CA GLU A 40 -34.19 0.58 16.14
C GLU A 40 -33.46 -0.71 16.53
N GLU A 41 -32.22 -0.88 16.07
CA GLU A 41 -31.42 -2.09 16.30
C GLU A 41 -30.73 -2.08 17.66
N VAL A 42 -30.52 -0.88 18.21
CA VAL A 42 -29.78 -0.63 19.46
C VAL A 42 -30.62 0.13 20.48
N SER A 43 -31.94 0.18 20.30
CA SER A 43 -32.85 0.66 21.34
C SER A 43 -33.14 -0.47 22.33
N ALA A 44 -32.89 -0.20 23.61
CA ALA A 44 -33.36 -1.05 24.70
C ALA A 44 -34.82 -0.71 25.04
N SER A 45 -35.51 -1.66 25.66
CA SER A 45 -36.83 -1.49 26.25
C SER A 45 -36.77 -1.79 27.74
N ASP A 46 -37.49 -1.00 28.53
CA ASP A 46 -37.66 -1.21 29.96
C ASP A 46 -39.14 -1.51 30.27
N ALA A 47 -39.39 -2.52 31.11
CA ALA A 47 -40.76 -2.92 31.47
C ALA A 47 -41.42 -1.91 32.42
N ASP A 48 -40.63 -1.13 33.15
CA ASP A 48 -41.08 -0.06 34.04
C ASP A 48 -41.44 1.22 33.27
N LEU A 49 -41.23 1.22 31.94
CA LEU A 49 -41.47 2.35 31.03
C LEU A 49 -40.65 3.59 31.37
N ASP A 50 -39.50 3.40 32.02
CA ASP A 50 -38.55 4.46 32.34
C ASP A 50 -37.88 5.06 31.09
N THR A 51 -37.37 6.28 31.25
CA THR A 51 -36.58 6.91 30.19
C THR A 51 -35.17 6.33 30.17
N ILE A 52 -34.79 5.72 29.05
CA ILE A 52 -33.50 5.06 28.91
C ILE A 52 -32.41 6.04 28.46
N TYR A 53 -31.29 6.05 29.18
CA TYR A 53 -30.07 6.80 28.91
C TYR A 53 -28.97 5.87 28.40
N TYR A 54 -28.34 6.24 27.30
CA TYR A 54 -27.34 5.43 26.62
C TYR A 54 -25.93 6.00 26.78
N GLU A 55 -24.95 5.11 26.89
CA GLU A 55 -23.52 5.42 26.94
C GLU A 55 -22.76 4.40 26.07
N LEU A 56 -21.83 4.88 25.23
CA LEU A 56 -21.04 4.04 24.33
C LEU A 56 -19.57 4.10 24.72
N THR A 57 -18.94 2.92 24.84
CA THR A 57 -17.49 2.82 25.05
C THR A 57 -16.88 1.83 24.06
N THR A 58 -15.56 1.90 23.88
CA THR A 58 -14.79 0.98 23.02
C THR A 58 -13.86 0.12 23.88
N THR A 59 -13.72 -1.15 23.56
CA THR A 59 -12.81 -2.05 24.30
C THR A 59 -11.44 -2.23 23.64
N VAL A 60 -11.33 -1.91 22.34
CA VAL A 60 -10.09 -2.06 21.57
C VAL A 60 -9.27 -0.78 21.65
N GLN A 61 -7.99 -0.92 22.00
CA GLN A 61 -7.06 0.20 22.11
C GLN A 61 -6.96 0.97 20.78
N ASP A 62 -6.78 2.29 20.85
CA ASP A 62 -6.60 3.19 19.70
C ASP A 62 -7.80 3.30 18.74
N THR A 63 -8.96 2.74 19.13
CA THR A 63 -10.24 2.85 18.39
C THR A 63 -11.24 3.81 19.04
N ASP A 64 -10.83 4.53 20.08
CA ASP A 64 -11.65 5.50 20.79
C ASP A 64 -12.00 6.73 19.93
N GLY A 65 -13.26 7.18 20.05
CA GLY A 65 -13.79 8.35 19.37
C GLY A 65 -13.94 8.20 17.84
N TYR A 66 -13.88 6.98 17.29
CA TYR A 66 -14.30 6.73 15.90
C TYR A 66 -15.81 6.63 15.77
N PHE A 67 -16.51 6.14 16.79
CA PHE A 67 -17.96 5.96 16.81
C PHE A 67 -18.56 6.68 18.02
N ALA A 68 -19.76 7.24 17.84
CA ALA A 68 -20.50 7.90 18.90
C ALA A 68 -21.99 7.64 18.73
N ILE A 69 -22.76 7.81 19.82
CA ILE A 69 -24.23 7.82 19.76
C ILE A 69 -24.73 9.23 19.46
N ARG A 70 -25.83 9.35 18.72
CA ARG A 70 -26.46 10.63 18.38
C ARG A 70 -26.85 11.45 19.59
N GLY A 71 -27.19 10.80 20.69
CA GLY A 71 -27.41 11.47 21.96
C GLY A 71 -27.78 10.51 23.08
N VAL A 72 -27.87 11.03 24.29
CA VAL A 72 -28.13 10.23 25.50
C VAL A 72 -29.44 9.45 25.45
N ASN A 73 -30.45 9.88 24.68
CA ASN A 73 -31.72 9.17 24.51
C ASN A 73 -31.93 8.72 23.04
N ASN A 74 -30.89 8.80 22.23
CA ASN A 74 -30.89 8.36 20.84
C ASN A 74 -29.66 7.47 20.58
N PRO A 75 -29.80 6.14 20.71
CA PRO A 75 -28.68 5.21 20.63
C PRO A 75 -28.17 4.97 19.20
N GLU A 76 -28.71 5.64 18.17
CA GLU A 76 -28.16 5.54 16.81
C GLU A 76 -26.65 5.80 16.83
N ILE A 77 -25.87 4.83 16.36
CA ILE A 77 -24.41 4.90 16.35
C ILE A 77 -24.00 5.45 14.99
N TYR A 78 -23.19 6.51 15.00
CA TYR A 78 -22.67 7.15 13.79
C TYR A 78 -21.14 7.24 13.82
N LEU A 79 -20.57 7.37 12.62
CA LEU A 79 -19.12 7.48 12.43
C LEU A 79 -18.65 8.93 12.68
N GLN A 80 -17.67 9.12 13.54
CA GLN A 80 -17.17 10.44 13.95
C GLN A 80 -15.80 10.79 13.33
N LYS A 81 -15.01 9.79 12.93
CA LYS A 81 -13.69 9.95 12.29
C LYS A 81 -13.59 9.07 11.05
N ALA A 82 -12.80 9.50 10.06
CA ALA A 82 -12.54 8.69 8.87
C ALA A 82 -11.86 7.38 9.26
N LEU A 83 -12.34 6.27 8.70
CA LEU A 83 -11.77 4.94 8.92
C LEU A 83 -10.51 4.76 8.08
N ASP A 84 -9.63 3.87 8.53
CA ASP A 84 -8.40 3.49 7.85
C ASP A 84 -8.15 2.01 8.14
N TYR A 85 -8.41 1.17 7.15
CA TYR A 85 -8.33 -0.28 7.32
C TYR A 85 -6.93 -0.75 7.70
N ASP A 86 -5.88 -0.06 7.22
CA ASP A 86 -4.49 -0.42 7.50
C ASP A 86 -4.08 -0.08 8.94
N LYS A 87 -4.82 0.80 9.64
CA LYS A 87 -4.62 1.09 11.06
C LYS A 87 -5.27 0.06 11.97
N PHE A 88 -6.53 -0.28 11.71
CA PHE A 88 -7.27 -1.32 12.43
C PHE A 88 -8.39 -1.85 11.53
N ASN A 89 -8.65 -3.16 11.61
CA ASN A 89 -9.67 -3.82 10.79
C ASN A 89 -10.92 -4.22 11.59
N SER A 90 -10.91 -4.04 12.91
CA SER A 90 -12.07 -4.30 13.76
C SER A 90 -12.00 -3.54 15.07
N THR A 91 -13.16 -3.21 15.62
CA THR A 91 -13.32 -2.73 17.00
C THR A 91 -14.59 -3.31 17.60
N THR A 92 -14.66 -3.31 18.93
CA THR A 92 -15.84 -3.73 19.68
C THR A 92 -16.32 -2.58 20.55
N LEU A 93 -17.59 -2.22 20.35
CA LEU A 93 -18.30 -1.20 21.10
C LEU A 93 -19.16 -1.87 22.17
N LEU A 94 -19.17 -1.29 23.37
CA LEU A 94 -20.10 -1.64 24.45
C LEU A 94 -21.11 -0.50 24.60
N LEU A 95 -22.37 -0.82 24.34
CA LEU A 95 -23.48 0.10 24.52
C LEU A 95 -24.21 -0.24 25.82
N TYR A 96 -24.20 0.70 26.75
CA TYR A 96 -24.92 0.62 28.01
C TYR A 96 -26.26 1.33 27.87
N ALA A 97 -27.33 0.73 28.39
CA ALA A 97 -28.64 1.34 28.57
C ALA A 97 -28.95 1.41 30.05
N ARG A 98 -29.27 2.60 30.56
CA ARG A 98 -29.59 2.85 31.98
C ARG A 98 -31.00 3.41 32.11
N ASP A 99 -31.73 2.94 33.10
CA ASP A 99 -33.07 3.46 33.47
C ASP A 99 -33.02 4.90 34.06
N ARG A 100 -31.82 5.37 34.43
CA ARG A 100 -31.59 6.66 35.08
C ARG A 100 -30.37 7.37 34.50
N PRO A 101 -30.30 8.71 34.61
CA PRO A 101 -29.12 9.46 34.19
C PRO A 101 -27.86 8.97 34.90
N VAL A 102 -26.72 9.06 34.22
CA VAL A 102 -25.39 8.64 34.74
C VAL A 102 -25.07 9.22 36.13
N ASN A 103 -25.57 10.43 36.42
CA ASN A 103 -25.31 11.16 37.67
C ASN A 103 -26.46 11.04 38.71
N SER A 104 -27.39 10.09 38.53
CA SER A 104 -28.48 9.89 39.47
C SER A 104 -27.95 9.40 40.84
N PRO A 105 -28.44 9.95 41.96
CA PRO A 105 -28.09 9.45 43.29
C PRO A 105 -28.79 8.12 43.64
N ASP A 106 -29.83 7.77 42.89
CA ASP A 106 -30.64 6.58 43.17
C ASP A 106 -30.11 5.34 42.41
N PRO A 107 -30.35 4.11 42.92
CA PRO A 107 -29.89 2.87 42.27
C PRO A 107 -30.35 2.78 40.81
N THR A 108 -29.47 2.40 39.89
CA THR A 108 -29.79 2.29 38.46
C THR A 108 -29.66 0.85 38.00
N ASN A 109 -30.62 0.38 37.20
CA ASN A 109 -30.53 -0.86 36.47
C ASN A 109 -29.89 -0.60 35.10
N THR A 110 -29.07 -1.53 34.63
CA THR A 110 -28.29 -1.37 33.40
C THR A 110 -28.38 -2.60 32.51
N GLY A 111 -28.71 -2.38 31.24
CA GLY A 111 -28.55 -3.34 30.15
C GLY A 111 -27.24 -3.10 29.39
N THR A 112 -26.68 -4.13 28.77
CA THR A 112 -25.47 -4.01 27.93
C THR A 112 -25.66 -4.74 26.61
N ALA A 113 -25.26 -4.11 25.51
CA ALA A 113 -25.12 -4.74 24.20
C ALA A 113 -23.68 -4.61 23.71
N THR A 114 -23.22 -5.64 22.99
CA THR A 114 -21.90 -5.68 22.37
C THR A 114 -22.05 -5.57 20.86
N ILE A 115 -21.36 -4.60 20.26
CA ILE A 115 -21.40 -4.36 18.81
C ILE A 115 -19.99 -4.55 18.26
N THR A 116 -19.78 -5.58 17.46
CA THR A 116 -18.53 -5.79 16.72
C THR A 116 -18.61 -5.09 15.38
N ILE A 117 -17.73 -4.11 15.18
CA ILE A 117 -17.54 -3.44 13.89
C ILE A 117 -16.36 -4.11 13.17
N THR A 118 -16.58 -4.54 11.94
CA THR A 118 -15.54 -5.03 11.04
C THR A 118 -15.39 -4.04 9.89
N ILE A 119 -14.18 -3.54 9.70
CA ILE A 119 -13.90 -2.57 8.65
C ILE A 119 -13.58 -3.34 7.37
N GLN A 120 -14.18 -2.93 6.27
CA GLN A 120 -13.94 -3.50 4.94
C GLN A 120 -13.10 -2.53 4.11
N GLN A 121 -12.06 -3.01 3.43
CA GLN A 121 -11.35 -2.14 2.49
C GLN A 121 -12.30 -1.70 1.38
N SER A 122 -12.08 -0.48 0.93
CA SER A 122 -12.78 0.12 -0.21
C SER A 122 -11.75 0.50 -1.26
N ASP A 123 -12.14 0.49 -2.54
CA ASP A 123 -11.25 0.85 -3.64
C ASP A 123 -10.95 2.36 -3.60
N THR A 124 -10.01 2.76 -2.75
CA THR A 124 -9.66 4.16 -2.47
C THR A 124 -8.26 4.49 -2.99
N ARG A 125 -7.42 3.49 -3.22
CA ARG A 125 -6.05 3.64 -3.69
C ARG A 125 -5.94 3.20 -5.15
N ALA A 126 -4.80 3.53 -5.76
CA ALA A 126 -4.49 3.12 -7.12
C ALA A 126 -3.33 2.13 -7.08
N PRO A 127 -3.17 1.28 -8.12
CA PRO A 127 -2.01 0.40 -8.22
C PRO A 127 -0.70 1.18 -8.13
N TRP A 128 0.35 0.57 -7.59
CA TRP A 128 1.72 1.09 -7.64
C TRP A 128 2.71 0.03 -8.10
N PHE A 129 3.84 0.45 -8.63
CA PHE A 129 4.90 -0.45 -9.11
C PHE A 129 5.87 -0.85 -7.99
N LEU A 130 6.39 -2.08 -8.06
CA LEU A 130 7.36 -2.64 -7.12
C LEU A 130 8.71 -2.97 -7.79
N PRO A 131 9.83 -2.81 -7.08
CA PRO A 131 9.93 -2.29 -5.72
C PRO A 131 9.73 -0.77 -5.68
N CYS A 132 9.23 -0.30 -4.54
CA CYS A 132 8.99 1.13 -4.29
C CYS A 132 9.49 1.52 -2.90
N THR A 133 9.71 2.82 -2.72
CA THR A 133 10.12 3.39 -1.43
C THR A 133 8.91 4.01 -0.76
N ARG A 134 8.64 3.60 0.48
CA ARG A 134 7.57 4.19 1.31
C ARG A 134 8.00 5.54 1.86
N LEU A 135 7.07 6.50 1.85
CA LEU A 135 7.34 7.86 2.30
C LEU A 135 7.08 7.98 3.82
N HIS A 136 8.03 8.51 4.59
CA HIS A 136 7.83 8.92 6.00
C HIS A 136 7.16 7.87 6.93
N ASN A 137 7.48 6.58 6.77
CA ASN A 137 6.86 5.44 7.49
C ASN A 137 5.34 5.27 7.25
N ASP A 138 4.77 6.00 6.29
CA ASP A 138 3.40 5.85 5.86
C ASP A 138 3.32 4.69 4.85
N SER A 139 2.53 3.67 5.16
CA SER A 139 2.27 2.53 4.27
C SER A 139 1.26 2.85 3.17
N SER A 140 0.59 4.00 3.23
CA SER A 140 -0.44 4.41 2.26
C SER A 140 0.12 4.99 0.97
N VAL A 141 1.41 5.34 0.91
CA VAL A 141 2.06 5.94 -0.26
C VAL A 141 3.37 5.23 -0.57
N CYS A 142 3.53 4.81 -1.84
CA CYS A 142 4.76 4.22 -2.34
C CYS A 142 5.23 4.87 -3.63
N ILE A 143 6.49 5.29 -3.66
CA ILE A 143 7.12 5.90 -4.84
C ILE A 143 7.93 4.83 -5.57
N SER A 144 7.52 4.48 -6.78
CA SER A 144 8.18 3.48 -7.61
C SER A 144 9.61 3.88 -7.97
N SER A 145 10.54 2.93 -7.89
CA SER A 145 11.87 3.09 -8.47
C SER A 145 11.82 2.93 -10.00
N PRO A 146 12.68 3.62 -10.76
CA PRO A 146 12.76 3.40 -12.20
C PRO A 146 13.27 1.98 -12.49
N TYR A 147 12.74 1.37 -13.55
CA TYR A 147 13.27 0.14 -14.11
C TYR A 147 14.38 0.45 -15.11
N SER A 148 15.36 -0.43 -15.23
CA SER A 148 16.38 -0.31 -16.27
C SER A 148 16.63 -1.63 -16.97
N GLY A 149 16.77 -1.60 -18.29
CA GLY A 149 17.02 -2.76 -19.14
C GLY A 149 18.05 -2.47 -20.20
N ARG A 150 18.48 -3.51 -20.92
CA ARG A 150 19.42 -3.38 -22.03
C ARG A 150 18.97 -4.21 -23.22
N VAL A 151 19.23 -3.69 -24.42
CA VAL A 151 19.03 -4.40 -25.68
C VAL A 151 20.23 -4.22 -26.59
N ASN A 152 20.53 -5.25 -27.38
CA ASN A 152 21.56 -5.16 -28.39
C ASN A 152 21.00 -4.45 -29.64
N ILE A 153 21.78 -3.52 -30.21
CA ILE A 153 21.45 -2.89 -31.48
C ILE A 153 21.39 -3.94 -32.60
N SER A 154 20.45 -3.76 -33.54
CA SER A 154 20.22 -4.65 -34.69
C SER A 154 19.87 -6.11 -34.35
N GLU A 155 19.60 -6.43 -33.09
CA GLU A 155 19.12 -7.74 -32.66
C GLU A 155 17.70 -7.63 -32.08
N MET A 156 16.96 -8.72 -32.17
CA MET A 156 15.63 -8.84 -31.58
C MET A 156 15.66 -9.98 -30.57
N SER A 157 15.38 -9.66 -29.30
CA SER A 157 15.12 -10.68 -28.28
C SER A 157 13.73 -11.26 -28.47
N THR A 158 13.61 -12.59 -28.45
CA THR A 158 12.32 -13.29 -28.41
C THR A 158 11.79 -13.47 -26.99
N ASP A 159 12.70 -13.47 -26.01
CA ASP A 159 12.35 -13.61 -24.60
C ASP A 159 12.04 -12.24 -23.96
N PRO A 160 11.24 -12.20 -22.88
CA PRO A 160 11.03 -11.00 -22.10
C PRO A 160 12.34 -10.36 -21.65
N LEU A 161 12.39 -9.04 -21.71
CA LEU A 161 13.53 -8.23 -21.31
C LEU A 161 13.81 -8.41 -19.82
N LEU A 162 15.07 -8.69 -19.49
CA LEU A 162 15.52 -8.68 -18.12
C LEU A 162 15.71 -7.23 -17.66
N LEU A 163 14.98 -6.86 -16.61
CA LEU A 163 15.01 -5.53 -16.03
C LEU A 163 15.57 -5.58 -14.61
N GLU A 164 16.25 -4.50 -14.23
CA GLU A 164 16.65 -4.21 -12.86
C GLU A 164 15.71 -3.15 -12.27
N PRO A 165 15.31 -3.26 -10.99
CA PRO A 165 15.70 -4.28 -10.01
C PRO A 165 14.91 -5.60 -10.11
N GLY A 166 13.96 -5.70 -11.04
CA GLY A 166 13.14 -6.89 -11.27
C GLY A 166 12.18 -6.65 -12.45
N PRO A 167 11.27 -7.60 -12.73
CA PRO A 167 10.26 -7.42 -13.78
C PRO A 167 9.34 -6.25 -13.46
N ILE A 168 8.73 -5.67 -14.50
CA ILE A 168 7.65 -4.69 -14.32
C ILE A 168 6.52 -5.38 -13.58
N TYR A 169 6.21 -4.87 -12.39
CA TYR A 169 5.22 -5.48 -11.54
C TYR A 169 4.53 -4.42 -10.71
N ALA A 170 3.21 -4.34 -10.81
CA ALA A 170 2.37 -3.47 -10.03
C ALA A 170 1.42 -4.28 -9.14
N VAL A 171 1.10 -3.71 -7.98
CA VAL A 171 0.15 -4.27 -7.03
C VAL A 171 -0.86 -3.22 -6.62
N ASP A 172 -2.08 -3.68 -6.33
CA ASP A 172 -3.10 -2.83 -5.75
C ASP A 172 -3.00 -2.84 -4.23
N PRO A 173 -2.91 -1.68 -3.57
CA PRO A 173 -2.91 -1.60 -2.12
C PRO A 173 -4.21 -2.12 -1.48
N ASP A 174 -5.34 -2.06 -2.20
CA ASP A 174 -6.66 -2.51 -1.72
C ASP A 174 -6.81 -4.03 -1.93
N TYR A 175 -5.88 -4.78 -1.34
CA TYR A 175 -5.59 -6.19 -1.62
C TYR A 175 -6.73 -7.16 -1.30
N THR A 176 -7.70 -6.77 -0.48
CA THR A 176 -8.87 -7.62 -0.21
C THR A 176 -9.88 -7.62 -1.35
N ILE A 177 -9.88 -6.60 -2.20
CA ILE A 177 -10.77 -6.46 -3.37
C ILE A 177 -10.25 -7.33 -4.53
N ARG A 178 -8.92 -7.40 -4.68
CA ARG A 178 -8.22 -8.19 -5.72
C ARG A 178 -8.62 -7.81 -7.14
N ASP A 179 -8.75 -6.51 -7.40
CA ASP A 179 -9.01 -6.03 -8.75
C ASP A 179 -7.87 -6.38 -9.71
N ARG A 180 -8.24 -6.73 -10.94
CA ARG A 180 -7.29 -7.07 -11.98
C ARG A 180 -6.59 -5.80 -12.46
N ILE A 181 -5.26 -5.84 -12.50
CA ILE A 181 -4.40 -4.79 -13.04
C ILE A 181 -4.01 -5.16 -14.46
N VAL A 182 -4.05 -4.19 -15.37
CA VAL A 182 -3.54 -4.34 -16.74
C VAL A 182 -2.45 -3.32 -17.06
N TYR A 183 -1.46 -3.76 -17.84
CA TYR A 183 -0.30 -2.98 -18.23
C TYR A 183 -0.41 -2.44 -19.66
N SER A 184 0.13 -1.25 -19.90
CA SER A 184 0.25 -0.66 -21.24
C SER A 184 1.42 0.30 -21.32
N ILE A 185 2.00 0.48 -22.51
CA ILE A 185 3.01 1.52 -22.75
C ILE A 185 2.30 2.78 -23.26
N VAL A 186 2.41 3.88 -22.52
CA VAL A 186 1.70 5.14 -22.81
C VAL A 186 2.62 6.23 -23.36
N GLY A 187 3.94 6.02 -23.33
CA GLY A 187 4.91 7.00 -23.82
C GLY A 187 6.31 6.42 -24.00
N GLY A 188 7.15 7.13 -24.76
CA GLY A 188 8.56 6.82 -24.95
C GLY A 188 8.88 5.65 -25.89
N ASN A 189 7.86 4.98 -26.44
CA ASN A 189 8.00 3.83 -27.33
C ASN A 189 8.01 4.24 -28.80
N THR A 190 9.06 4.94 -29.22
CA THR A 190 9.24 5.35 -30.62
C THR A 190 9.19 4.14 -31.55
N ASP A 191 8.49 4.28 -32.68
CA ASP A 191 8.28 3.23 -33.69
C ASP A 191 7.67 1.92 -33.18
N GLU A 192 7.06 1.91 -31.99
CA GLU A 192 6.45 0.71 -31.39
C GLU A 192 7.44 -0.48 -31.30
N VAL A 193 8.70 -0.16 -30.99
CA VAL A 193 9.78 -1.16 -30.88
C VAL A 193 9.49 -2.18 -29.77
N PHE A 194 8.87 -1.73 -28.68
CA PHE A 194 8.56 -2.57 -27.53
C PHE A 194 7.06 -2.85 -27.40
N SER A 195 6.71 -3.95 -26.74
CA SER A 195 5.37 -4.23 -26.22
C SER A 195 5.45 -4.64 -24.77
N VAL A 196 4.38 -4.39 -24.03
CA VAL A 196 4.20 -4.94 -22.68
C VAL A 196 3.00 -5.88 -22.71
N ASP A 197 3.16 -7.07 -22.14
CA ASP A 197 2.06 -8.00 -21.95
C ASP A 197 1.09 -7.44 -20.90
N ALA A 198 -0.19 -7.38 -21.27
CA ALA A 198 -1.20 -6.68 -20.48
C ALA A 198 -1.46 -7.32 -19.12
N ASP A 199 -1.16 -8.60 -18.92
CA ASP A 199 -1.46 -9.31 -17.67
C ASP A 199 -0.22 -9.58 -16.82
N THR A 200 0.92 -9.84 -17.45
CA THR A 200 2.16 -10.22 -16.78
C THR A 200 3.12 -9.06 -16.58
N GLY A 201 2.96 -7.95 -17.32
CA GLY A 201 3.92 -6.85 -17.32
C GLY A 201 5.22 -7.16 -18.08
N ASN A 202 5.33 -8.33 -18.70
CA ASN A 202 6.53 -8.71 -19.45
C ASN A 202 6.75 -7.76 -20.63
N LEU A 203 7.90 -7.10 -20.63
CA LEU A 203 8.32 -6.21 -21.71
C LEU A 203 9.07 -7.01 -22.77
N THR A 204 8.66 -6.92 -24.03
CA THR A 204 9.24 -7.65 -25.18
C THR A 204 9.55 -6.71 -26.34
N MET A 205 10.31 -7.19 -27.33
CA MET A 205 10.63 -6.45 -28.55
C MET A 205 9.76 -6.91 -29.72
N ASN A 206 9.15 -5.96 -30.42
CA ASN A 206 8.43 -6.16 -31.68
C ASN A 206 9.29 -5.84 -32.90
N LYS A 207 10.31 -4.98 -32.75
CA LYS A 207 11.21 -4.57 -33.83
C LYS A 207 12.66 -4.54 -33.34
N ILE A 208 13.60 -4.63 -34.28
CA ILE A 208 15.02 -4.38 -34.00
C ILE A 208 15.24 -2.88 -33.74
N VAL A 209 16.21 -2.57 -32.90
CA VAL A 209 16.66 -1.20 -32.67
C VAL A 209 17.75 -0.85 -33.69
N THR A 210 17.64 0.33 -34.32
CA THR A 210 18.60 0.78 -35.36
C THR A 210 19.43 2.00 -34.96
N SER A 211 19.11 2.68 -33.86
CA SER A 211 19.90 3.79 -33.33
C SER A 211 20.48 3.45 -31.95
N PRO A 212 21.60 4.05 -31.54
CA PRO A 212 22.17 3.84 -30.20
C PRO A 212 21.43 4.59 -29.09
N ASP A 213 20.34 5.28 -29.39
CA ASP A 213 19.61 6.10 -28.43
C ASP A 213 18.82 5.23 -27.44
N SER A 214 18.94 5.52 -26.15
CA SER A 214 18.14 4.85 -25.13
C SER A 214 16.66 5.21 -25.25
N PHE A 215 15.79 4.25 -24.87
CA PHE A 215 14.36 4.49 -24.74
C PHE A 215 14.01 4.78 -23.29
N LEU A 216 13.16 5.78 -23.06
CA LEU A 216 12.57 6.04 -21.74
C LEU A 216 11.08 5.76 -21.80
N LEU A 217 10.73 4.49 -21.59
CA LEU A 217 9.34 4.03 -21.67
C LEU A 217 8.54 4.49 -20.45
N GLN A 218 7.31 4.90 -20.69
CA GLN A 218 6.32 5.15 -19.65
C GLN A 218 5.31 3.99 -19.66
N VAL A 219 5.38 3.15 -18.65
CA VAL A 219 4.52 1.97 -18.51
C VAL A 219 3.46 2.27 -17.47
N MET A 220 2.20 2.18 -17.88
CA MET A 220 1.02 2.40 -17.04
C MET A 220 0.47 1.07 -16.55
N ALA A 221 0.15 1.00 -15.26
CA ALA A 221 -0.64 -0.07 -14.66
C ALA A 221 -1.98 0.52 -14.19
N THR A 222 -3.10 -0.10 -14.58
CA THR A 222 -4.44 0.40 -14.26
C THR A 222 -5.39 -0.72 -13.86
N GLN A 223 -6.32 -0.43 -12.96
CA GLN A 223 -7.41 -1.37 -12.65
C GLN A 223 -8.38 -1.46 -13.82
N VAL A 224 -8.83 -2.69 -14.15
CA VAL A 224 -9.74 -2.93 -15.28
C VAL A 224 -11.12 -2.29 -15.07
N ASN A 225 -11.61 -2.25 -13.84
CA ASN A 225 -12.92 -1.68 -13.49
C ASN A 225 -12.91 -0.15 -13.43
N ASN A 226 -11.75 0.49 -13.26
CA ASN A 226 -11.63 1.93 -13.07
C ASN A 226 -10.33 2.50 -13.66
N ILE A 227 -10.41 3.00 -14.89
CA ILE A 227 -9.24 3.58 -15.59
C ILE A 227 -8.64 4.80 -14.89
N ARG A 228 -9.36 5.44 -13.96
CA ARG A 228 -8.81 6.57 -13.18
C ARG A 228 -7.90 6.10 -12.05
N LYS A 229 -7.91 4.81 -11.72
CA LYS A 229 -7.00 4.18 -10.77
C LYS A 229 -5.84 3.58 -11.55
N TYR A 230 -4.82 4.40 -11.71
CA TYR A 230 -3.61 4.02 -12.43
C TYR A 230 -2.37 4.64 -11.79
N SER A 231 -1.23 4.03 -12.08
CA SER A 231 0.08 4.64 -11.89
C SER A 231 0.95 4.44 -13.12
N VAL A 232 2.04 5.21 -13.18
CA VAL A 232 3.00 5.14 -14.28
C VAL A 232 4.40 4.98 -13.70
N ALA A 233 5.12 3.98 -14.18
CA ALA A 233 6.55 3.81 -13.92
C ALA A 233 7.36 4.09 -15.19
N THR A 234 8.61 4.49 -14.98
CA THR A 234 9.58 4.68 -16.06
C THR A 234 10.47 3.45 -16.20
N ALA A 235 10.71 3.02 -17.45
CA ALA A 235 11.69 1.99 -17.77
C ALA A 235 12.70 2.53 -18.78
N GLU A 236 13.96 2.68 -18.36
CA GLU A 236 15.07 3.09 -19.23
C GLU A 236 15.66 1.86 -19.93
N ILE A 237 15.50 1.75 -21.25
CA ILE A 237 16.09 0.67 -22.05
C ILE A 237 17.32 1.23 -22.77
N LYS A 238 18.50 0.81 -22.32
CA LYS A 238 19.78 1.22 -22.90
C LYS A 238 20.10 0.36 -24.10
N VAL A 239 20.37 1.00 -25.23
CA VAL A 239 20.81 0.31 -26.43
C VAL A 239 22.32 0.16 -26.36
N ILE A 240 22.79 -1.08 -26.42
CA ILE A 240 24.21 -1.42 -26.37
C ILE A 240 24.64 -2.08 -27.67
N SER A 241 25.88 -1.83 -28.07
CA SER A 241 26.52 -2.64 -29.09
C SER A 241 26.85 -4.01 -28.49
N LYS A 242 26.57 -5.06 -29.24
CA LYS A 242 26.97 -6.41 -28.84
C LYS A 242 28.49 -6.48 -28.77
N SER A 243 29.01 -6.87 -27.61
CA SER A 243 30.41 -7.27 -27.45
C SER A 243 30.52 -8.76 -27.78
N ASN A 244 31.32 -9.09 -28.78
CA ASN A 244 31.60 -10.45 -29.22
C ASN A 244 32.87 -11.02 -28.57
N PHE A 245 33.74 -10.16 -28.01
CA PHE A 245 35.04 -10.53 -27.47
C PHE A 245 35.22 -9.95 -26.05
N PRO A 246 35.63 -10.76 -25.06
CA PRO A 246 35.99 -10.23 -23.75
C PRO A 246 37.29 -9.42 -23.83
N PRO A 247 37.48 -8.41 -22.96
CA PRO A 247 38.73 -7.67 -22.91
C PRO A 247 39.89 -8.59 -22.47
N TYR A 248 41.07 -8.35 -23.03
CA TYR A 248 42.29 -9.11 -22.75
C TYR A 248 43.48 -8.19 -22.47
N PHE A 249 44.44 -8.67 -21.68
CA PHE A 249 45.70 -7.96 -21.49
C PHE A 249 46.67 -8.30 -22.61
N GLU A 250 47.37 -7.30 -23.15
CA GLU A 250 48.38 -7.49 -24.20
C GLU A 250 49.50 -8.47 -23.78
N LYS A 251 49.84 -8.50 -22.48
CA LYS A 251 50.92 -9.32 -21.93
C LYS A 251 50.39 -10.20 -20.81
N GLY A 252 50.91 -11.43 -20.72
CA GLY A 252 50.59 -12.34 -19.62
C GLY A 252 51.28 -11.97 -18.29
N VAL A 253 52.35 -11.16 -18.32
CA VAL A 253 53.10 -10.72 -17.14
C VAL A 253 53.55 -9.28 -17.32
N TYR A 254 53.33 -8.45 -16.28
CA TYR A 254 53.81 -7.07 -16.19
C TYR A 254 54.77 -6.94 -15.01
N ASN A 255 56.01 -6.54 -15.27
CA ASN A 255 57.03 -6.37 -14.24
C ASN A 255 57.10 -4.90 -13.82
N GLY A 256 57.02 -4.66 -12.51
CA GLY A 256 57.15 -3.33 -11.94
C GLY A 256 58.07 -3.29 -10.74
N THR A 257 58.53 -2.09 -10.38
CA THR A 257 59.42 -1.82 -9.25
C THR A 257 58.78 -0.81 -8.30
N VAL A 258 59.11 -0.94 -7.01
CA VAL A 258 58.67 -0.03 -5.94
C VAL A 258 59.86 0.30 -5.05
N PHE A 259 59.84 1.49 -4.44
CA PHE A 259 60.87 1.90 -3.49
C PHE A 259 60.50 1.51 -2.07
N VAL A 260 61.52 1.13 -1.29
CA VAL A 260 61.35 0.85 0.14
C VAL A 260 60.96 2.13 0.87
N GLY A 261 59.97 2.03 1.77
CA GLY A 261 59.50 3.15 2.58
C GLY A 261 58.36 3.98 1.95
N LEU A 262 57.83 3.58 0.79
CA LEU A 262 56.68 4.24 0.19
C LEU A 262 55.38 4.00 1.00
N PRO A 263 54.52 5.03 1.15
CA PRO A 263 53.23 4.89 1.81
C PRO A 263 52.23 4.05 0.98
N GLN A 264 51.14 3.60 1.60
CA GLN A 264 50.05 2.92 0.89
C GLN A 264 49.48 3.79 -0.25
N ARG A 265 49.00 3.14 -1.33
CA ARG A 265 48.50 3.78 -2.56
C ARG A 265 49.57 4.53 -3.38
N SER A 266 50.84 4.21 -3.18
CA SER A 266 51.93 4.69 -4.05
C SER A 266 51.94 3.99 -5.41
N PHE A 267 52.47 4.66 -6.43
CA PHE A 267 52.59 4.09 -7.76
C PHE A 267 53.61 2.95 -7.82
N VAL A 268 53.33 1.98 -8.69
CA VAL A 268 54.30 0.99 -9.17
C VAL A 268 54.92 1.54 -10.45
N TYR A 269 56.24 1.49 -10.57
CA TYR A 269 56.97 1.99 -11.73
C TYR A 269 57.36 0.86 -12.68
N GLN A 270 57.66 1.19 -13.94
CA GLN A 270 58.11 0.21 -14.93
C GLN A 270 59.46 -0.40 -14.52
N ALA A 271 59.60 -1.72 -14.71
CA ALA A 271 60.87 -2.38 -14.43
C ALA A 271 62.00 -1.82 -15.30
N GLY A 272 63.03 -1.25 -14.66
CA GLY A 272 64.16 -0.61 -15.34
C GLY A 272 64.00 0.89 -15.60
N ASP A 273 62.83 1.46 -15.36
CA ASP A 273 62.58 2.90 -15.44
C ASP A 273 61.78 3.40 -14.21
N PRO A 274 62.45 3.92 -13.19
CA PRO A 274 61.81 4.38 -11.96
C PRO A 274 61.06 5.71 -12.10
N SER A 275 61.06 6.34 -13.28
CA SER A 275 60.37 7.62 -13.51
C SER A 275 59.00 7.46 -14.16
N THR A 276 58.71 6.29 -14.72
CA THR A 276 57.48 6.03 -15.49
C THR A 276 56.57 5.06 -14.73
N PRO A 277 55.33 5.46 -14.38
CA PRO A 277 54.36 4.55 -13.79
C PRO A 277 54.07 3.35 -14.69
N LEU A 278 53.93 2.17 -14.09
CA LEU A 278 53.48 0.97 -14.79
C LEU A 278 52.00 1.14 -15.13
N VAL A 279 51.72 1.31 -16.42
CA VAL A 279 50.36 1.34 -16.97
C VAL A 279 50.05 -0.02 -17.57
N ILE A 280 48.92 -0.60 -17.18
CA ILE A 280 48.41 -1.86 -17.72
C ILE A 280 47.13 -1.52 -18.47
N THR A 281 47.13 -1.78 -19.78
CA THR A 281 45.98 -1.55 -20.65
C THR A 281 45.33 -2.89 -20.97
N ALA A 282 44.00 -2.96 -20.84
CA ALA A 282 43.20 -4.03 -21.40
C ALA A 282 42.72 -3.60 -22.79
N MET A 283 42.84 -4.49 -23.76
CA MET A 283 42.37 -4.31 -25.13
C MET A 283 41.08 -5.07 -25.35
N ASP A 284 40.26 -4.59 -26.27
CA ASP A 284 39.01 -5.24 -26.68
C ASP A 284 38.87 -5.16 -28.20
N GLN A 285 38.64 -6.31 -28.85
CA GLN A 285 38.54 -6.37 -30.31
C GLN A 285 37.25 -5.73 -30.83
N ASP A 286 36.22 -5.60 -29.99
CA ASP A 286 34.98 -4.91 -30.34
C ASP A 286 35.14 -3.38 -30.35
N PHE A 287 36.20 -2.84 -29.74
CA PHE A 287 36.45 -1.40 -29.58
C PHE A 287 37.88 -1.02 -29.98
N PRO A 288 38.23 -1.09 -31.29
CA PRO A 288 39.61 -0.92 -31.75
C PRO A 288 40.17 0.51 -31.65
N ASP A 289 39.33 1.52 -31.37
CA ASP A 289 39.68 2.95 -31.42
C ASP A 289 39.70 3.68 -30.05
N VAL A 290 39.86 2.96 -28.93
CA VAL A 290 39.93 3.55 -27.57
C VAL A 290 41.35 3.55 -27.02
#